data_AF-A0A9P7KHR2-F1
#
_entry.id   AF-A0A9P7KHR2-F1
#
_cell.length_a   1.000
_cell.length_b   1.000
_cell.length_c   1.000
_cell.angle_alpha   90.00
_cell.angle_beta   90.00
_cell.angle_gamma   90.00
#
_symmetry.space_group_name_H-M   'P 1'
#
loop_
_entity.id
_entity.type
_entity.pdbx_description
1 polymer ?
#
loop_
_entity_poly.entity_id
_entity_poly.type
_entity_poly.pdbx_seq_one_letter_code
_entity_poly.pdbx_strand_id
1 'polypeptide(L)'
;MSTPSSPTRSISADALAAAAERRTRELPAQPSAAQMAAQHERRQAFRRLIDPGILRPNSKEQAVASLKILLTLAENLLREPENPKFQQFKPTNTTIKNNLVNPKGTLEYAIEIHVQLGNQVKNFQPYYTWNPRRIEDLRTGTAILKEFVDLENERAERAARSKVDQKAVAAAVKLAYMDDRKSKQLHDEREKDRRTARAAALARQAELRESTPTTTRNSESPPRTTRMPGSGHTLSSPPPYDEGSDESEDA
;
A
#
# COMPACT_ATOMS: atom_id res chain seq x y z
N MET A 1 11.15 -42.51 -53.76
CA MET A 1 10.93 -41.55 -52.66
C MET A 1 10.22 -42.31 -51.55
N SER A 2 10.93 -42.68 -50.48
CA SER A 2 10.36 -43.46 -49.37
C SER A 2 10.48 -42.61 -48.10
N THR A 3 9.33 -42.20 -47.56
CA THR A 3 9.23 -41.47 -46.30
C THR A 3 9.37 -42.45 -45.13
N PRO A 4 10.21 -42.16 -44.11
CA PRO A 4 10.26 -42.97 -42.90
C PRO A 4 9.01 -42.71 -42.05
N SER A 5 8.23 -43.77 -41.80
CA SER A 5 7.13 -43.78 -40.84
C SER A 5 7.71 -43.75 -39.43
N SER A 6 7.49 -42.65 -38.71
CA SER A 6 7.85 -42.53 -37.29
C SER A 6 6.94 -43.42 -36.45
N PRO A 7 7.46 -44.35 -35.63
CA PRO A 7 6.63 -45.15 -34.75
C PRO A 7 6.08 -44.28 -33.62
N THR A 8 4.76 -44.12 -33.59
CA THR A 8 4.03 -43.60 -32.43
C THR A 8 4.27 -44.55 -31.26
N ARG A 9 5.13 -44.16 -30.31
CA ARG A 9 5.32 -44.88 -29.04
C ARG A 9 4.00 -44.89 -28.28
N SER A 10 3.26 -46.00 -28.37
CA SER A 10 2.12 -46.25 -27.50
C SER A 10 2.65 -46.47 -26.09
N ILE A 11 2.49 -45.46 -25.23
CA ILE A 11 2.81 -45.57 -23.80
C ILE A 11 1.91 -46.66 -23.23
N SER A 12 2.48 -47.74 -22.70
CA SER A 12 1.70 -48.84 -22.13
C SER A 12 0.95 -48.35 -20.89
N ALA A 13 -0.27 -48.84 -20.69
CA ALA A 13 -1.07 -48.55 -19.51
C ALA A 13 -0.31 -48.88 -18.20
N ASP A 14 0.49 -49.94 -18.22
CA ASP A 14 1.35 -50.33 -17.10
C ASP A 14 2.47 -49.31 -16.81
N ALA A 15 3.05 -48.70 -17.85
CA ALA A 15 4.06 -47.65 -17.67
C ALA A 15 3.44 -46.37 -17.07
N LEU A 16 2.19 -46.06 -17.46
CA LEU A 16 1.42 -44.95 -16.90
C LEU A 16 1.02 -45.21 -15.44
N ALA A 17 0.57 -46.43 -15.11
CA ALA A 17 0.24 -46.84 -13.75
C ALA A 17 1.48 -46.80 -12.83
N ALA A 18 2.61 -47.36 -13.29
CA ALA A 18 3.86 -47.32 -12.55
C ALA A 18 4.40 -45.89 -12.34
N ALA A 19 4.23 -45.00 -13.32
CA ALA A 19 4.59 -43.59 -13.18
C ALA A 19 3.67 -42.84 -12.19
N ALA A 20 2.37 -43.16 -12.17
CA ALA A 20 1.42 -42.61 -11.22
C ALA A 20 1.73 -43.03 -9.78
N GLU A 21 2.08 -44.30 -9.55
CA GLU A 21 2.49 -44.82 -8.23
C GLU A 21 3.79 -44.18 -7.72
N ARG A 22 4.78 -43.98 -8.59
CA ARG A 22 6.00 -43.25 -8.23
C ARG A 22 5.69 -41.82 -7.81
N ARG A 23 4.82 -41.14 -8.57
CA ARG A 23 4.36 -39.79 -8.22
C ARG A 23 3.59 -39.77 -6.89
N THR A 24 2.79 -40.79 -6.57
CA THR A 24 2.07 -40.85 -5.29
C THR A 24 2.98 -41.17 -4.10
N ARG A 25 4.06 -41.94 -4.30
CA ARG A 25 5.07 -42.20 -3.27
C ARG A 25 6.02 -41.02 -3.03
N GLU A 26 6.30 -40.24 -4.06
CA GLU A 26 7.15 -39.05 -3.97
C GLU A 26 6.39 -37.82 -3.43
N LEU A 27 5.06 -37.82 -3.50
CA LEU A 27 4.25 -36.77 -2.89
C LEU A 27 4.34 -36.89 -1.36
N PRO A 28 4.64 -35.79 -0.64
CA PRO A 28 4.60 -35.79 0.81
C PRO A 28 3.21 -36.21 1.27
N ALA A 29 3.13 -37.07 2.29
CA ALA A 29 1.88 -37.54 2.85
C ALA A 29 0.97 -36.34 3.16
N GLN A 30 -0.10 -36.20 2.37
CA GLN A 30 -1.03 -35.09 2.55
C GLN A 30 -1.70 -35.26 3.92
N PRO A 31 -1.79 -34.17 4.71
CA PRO A 31 -2.47 -34.24 6.00
C PRO A 31 -3.91 -34.69 5.79
N SER A 32 -4.40 -35.55 6.68
CA SER A 32 -5.77 -36.02 6.59
C SER A 32 -6.75 -34.85 6.71
N ALA A 33 -7.98 -34.99 6.19
CA ALA A 33 -9.00 -33.95 6.31
C ALA A 33 -9.22 -33.52 7.79
N ALA A 34 -9.17 -34.48 8.72
CA ALA A 34 -9.25 -34.20 10.16
C ALA A 34 -8.05 -33.39 10.68
N GLN A 35 -6.83 -33.67 10.21
CA GLN A 35 -5.64 -32.90 10.57
C GLN A 35 -5.70 -31.47 10.02
N MET A 36 -6.17 -31.30 8.78
CA MET A 36 -6.35 -29.96 8.20
C MET A 36 -7.41 -29.15 8.96
N ALA A 37 -8.52 -29.77 9.34
CA ALA A 37 -9.55 -29.12 10.17
C ALA A 37 -9.00 -28.69 11.53
N ALA A 38 -8.25 -29.57 12.21
CA ALA A 38 -7.62 -29.25 13.49
C ALA A 38 -6.59 -28.11 13.37
N GLN A 39 -5.79 -28.09 12.30
CA GLN A 39 -4.86 -26.98 12.04
C GLN A 39 -5.61 -25.67 11.79
N HIS A 40 -6.69 -25.71 11.03
CA HIS A 40 -7.52 -24.51 10.77
C HIS A 40 -8.12 -23.96 12.06
N GLU A 41 -8.67 -24.84 12.91
CA GLU A 41 -9.21 -24.46 14.21
C GLU A 41 -8.15 -23.83 15.12
N ARG A 42 -6.95 -24.44 15.21
CA ARG A 42 -5.81 -23.86 15.95
C ARG A 42 -5.43 -22.48 15.43
N ARG A 43 -5.34 -22.31 14.10
CA ARG A 43 -5.05 -21.00 13.50
C ARG A 43 -6.10 -19.98 13.87
N GLN A 44 -7.37 -20.36 13.82
CA GLN A 44 -8.48 -19.48 14.19
C GLN A 44 -8.44 -19.11 15.69
N ALA A 45 -8.07 -20.04 16.57
CA ALA A 45 -7.88 -19.78 17.99
C ALA A 45 -6.77 -18.74 18.24
N PHE A 46 -5.62 -18.88 17.58
CA PHE A 46 -4.55 -17.88 17.66
C PHE A 46 -4.98 -16.49 17.17
N ARG A 47 -5.74 -16.42 16.07
CA ARG A 47 -6.29 -15.15 15.58
C ARG A 47 -7.24 -14.50 16.59
N ARG A 48 -8.07 -15.29 17.26
CA ARG A 48 -8.94 -14.81 18.35
C ARG A 48 -8.14 -14.32 19.55
N LEU A 49 -6.96 -14.87 19.83
CA LEU A 49 -6.11 -14.34 20.89
C LEU A 49 -5.45 -13.00 20.50
N ILE A 50 -5.21 -12.77 19.21
CA ILE A 50 -4.59 -11.52 18.73
C ILE A 50 -5.63 -10.40 18.61
N ASP A 51 -6.67 -10.57 17.77
CA ASP A 51 -7.58 -9.46 17.43
C ASP A 51 -8.44 -9.02 18.63
N PRO A 52 -9.34 -9.86 19.18
CA PRO A 52 -10.11 -9.47 20.35
C PRO A 52 -9.27 -9.51 21.64
N GLY A 53 -8.20 -10.30 21.70
CA GLY A 53 -7.40 -10.45 22.91
C GLY A 53 -6.33 -9.36 23.13
N ILE A 54 -5.57 -8.98 22.09
CA ILE A 54 -4.44 -8.04 22.22
C ILE A 54 -4.75 -6.70 21.53
N LEU A 55 -5.22 -6.70 20.28
CA LEU A 55 -5.35 -5.46 19.50
C LEU A 55 -6.50 -4.58 20.02
N ARG A 56 -7.64 -5.16 20.39
CA ARG A 56 -8.82 -4.40 20.85
C ARG A 56 -8.65 -3.73 22.23
N PRO A 57 -8.12 -4.39 23.27
CA PRO A 57 -8.06 -3.78 24.60
C PRO A 57 -6.83 -2.90 24.86
N ASN A 58 -5.82 -2.90 23.99
CA ASN A 58 -4.58 -2.13 24.17
C ASN A 58 -4.47 -1.00 23.13
N SER A 59 -3.60 -0.02 23.37
CA SER A 59 -3.31 0.98 22.34
C SER A 59 -2.59 0.33 21.15
N LYS A 60 -2.79 0.89 19.94
CA LYS A 60 -2.19 0.33 18.72
C LYS A 60 -0.67 0.18 18.83
N GLU A 61 0.01 1.19 19.36
CA GLU A 61 1.47 1.19 19.52
C GLU A 61 1.94 0.12 20.51
N GLN A 62 1.24 0.01 21.65
CA GLN A 62 1.55 -1.00 22.66
C GLN A 62 1.31 -2.41 22.11
N ALA A 63 0.20 -2.63 21.44
CA ALA A 63 -0.15 -3.92 20.84
C ALA A 63 0.89 -4.35 19.80
N VAL A 64 1.33 -3.46 18.90
CA VAL A 64 2.37 -3.76 17.92
C VAL A 64 3.72 -4.04 18.59
N ALA A 65 4.08 -3.30 19.64
CA ALA A 65 5.31 -3.55 20.41
C ALA A 65 5.26 -4.94 21.09
N SER A 66 4.14 -5.28 21.71
CA SER A 66 3.85 -6.58 22.30
C SER A 66 4.00 -7.73 21.28
N LEU A 67 3.37 -7.60 20.10
CA LEU A 67 3.45 -8.61 19.03
C LEU A 67 4.88 -8.80 18.52
N LYS A 68 5.67 -7.72 18.40
CA LYS A 68 7.09 -7.80 17.99
C LYS A 68 7.94 -8.54 19.02
N ILE A 69 7.73 -8.30 20.32
CA ILE A 69 8.43 -9.03 21.38
C ILE A 69 8.04 -10.51 21.38
N LEU A 70 6.75 -10.83 21.27
CA LEU A 70 6.27 -12.21 21.14
C LEU A 70 6.92 -12.92 19.95
N LEU A 71 6.96 -12.26 18.79
CA LEU A 71 7.57 -12.78 17.58
C LEU A 71 9.07 -13.06 17.80
N THR A 72 9.78 -12.11 18.43
CA THR A 72 11.22 -12.24 18.68
C THR A 72 11.53 -13.42 19.60
N LEU A 73 10.75 -13.59 20.68
CA LEU A 73 10.89 -14.75 21.58
C LEU A 73 10.63 -16.05 20.82
N ALA A 74 9.57 -16.07 20.02
CA ALA A 74 9.16 -17.25 19.27
C ALA A 74 10.16 -17.67 18.19
N GLU A 75 10.74 -16.71 17.48
CA GLU A 75 11.80 -16.96 16.49
C GLU A 75 13.10 -17.43 17.11
N ASN A 76 13.53 -16.82 18.22
CA ASN A 76 14.76 -17.22 18.91
C ASN A 76 14.66 -18.68 19.39
N LEU A 77 13.50 -19.07 19.90
CA LEU A 77 13.26 -20.43 20.34
C LEU A 77 13.17 -21.43 19.17
N LEU A 78 12.55 -21.05 18.05
CA LEU A 78 12.54 -21.88 16.84
C LEU A 78 13.93 -22.04 16.21
N ARG A 79 14.79 -21.04 16.35
CA ARG A 79 16.18 -21.06 15.86
C ARG A 79 17.08 -21.93 16.75
N GLU A 80 16.97 -21.79 18.05
CA GLU A 80 17.81 -22.47 19.04
C GLU A 80 16.97 -23.13 20.15
N PRO A 81 16.31 -24.27 19.85
CA PRO A 81 15.39 -24.91 20.80
C PRO A 81 16.09 -25.49 22.02
N GLU A 82 17.37 -25.83 21.94
CA GLU A 82 18.14 -26.45 23.05
C GLU A 82 18.78 -25.42 23.99
N ASN A 83 18.76 -24.13 23.63
CA ASN A 83 19.42 -23.10 24.43
C ASN A 83 18.55 -22.71 25.64
N PRO A 84 19.00 -22.99 26.89
CA PRO A 84 18.20 -22.76 28.09
C PRO A 84 17.90 -21.27 28.33
N LYS A 85 18.63 -20.35 27.69
CA LYS A 85 18.38 -18.91 27.77
C LYS A 85 17.08 -18.51 27.07
N PHE A 86 16.73 -19.17 25.95
CA PHE A 86 15.52 -18.86 25.19
C PHE A 86 14.32 -19.67 25.66
N GLN A 87 14.56 -20.81 26.30
CA GLN A 87 13.51 -21.64 26.89
C GLN A 87 12.83 -20.99 28.10
N GLN A 88 13.45 -20.00 28.74
CA GLN A 88 12.87 -19.37 29.93
C GLN A 88 13.01 -17.85 29.91
N PHE A 89 12.02 -17.15 30.44
CA PHE A 89 12.10 -15.71 30.61
C PHE A 89 11.58 -15.26 31.97
N LYS A 90 12.19 -14.16 32.46
CA LYS A 90 11.85 -13.56 33.76
C LYS A 90 10.77 -12.49 33.57
N PRO A 91 9.64 -12.57 34.31
CA PRO A 91 8.61 -11.53 34.29
C PRO A 91 9.12 -10.17 34.81
N THR A 92 10.22 -10.18 35.59
CA THR A 92 10.84 -8.98 36.17
C THR A 92 11.63 -8.14 35.18
N ASN A 93 11.96 -8.67 34.00
CA ASN A 93 12.63 -7.89 32.95
C ASN A 93 11.71 -6.76 32.49
N THR A 94 12.20 -5.52 32.47
CA THR A 94 11.39 -4.33 32.17
C THR A 94 10.71 -4.39 30.80
N THR A 95 11.40 -4.87 29.77
CA THR A 95 10.85 -5.03 28.42
C THR A 95 9.74 -6.07 28.40
N ILE A 96 9.93 -7.20 29.09
CA ILE A 96 8.94 -8.27 29.19
C ILE A 96 7.74 -7.81 30.02
N LYS A 97 7.98 -7.14 31.15
CA LYS A 97 6.93 -6.62 32.01
C LYS A 97 6.02 -5.66 31.27
N ASN A 98 6.62 -4.68 30.59
CA ASN A 98 5.85 -3.61 29.93
C ASN A 98 5.14 -4.08 28.66
N ASN A 99 5.70 -5.04 27.92
CA ASN A 99 5.16 -5.47 26.62
C ASN A 99 4.45 -6.83 26.65
N LEU A 100 4.65 -7.69 27.66
CA LEU A 100 4.01 -9.01 27.73
C LEU A 100 3.12 -9.18 28.97
N VAL A 101 3.59 -8.73 30.15
CA VAL A 101 2.88 -8.98 31.42
C VAL A 101 1.78 -7.95 31.68
N ASN A 102 2.07 -6.67 31.47
CA ASN A 102 1.12 -5.58 31.72
C ASN A 102 0.01 -5.48 30.65
N PRO A 103 0.29 -5.64 29.33
CA PRO A 103 -0.74 -5.49 28.30
C PRO A 103 -1.66 -6.71 28.26
N LYS A 104 -2.97 -6.46 28.19
CA LYS A 104 -4.00 -7.51 28.26
C LYS A 104 -3.91 -8.46 27.05
N GLY A 105 -4.14 -9.75 27.27
CA GLY A 105 -4.17 -10.78 26.21
C GLY A 105 -2.81 -11.27 25.72
N THR A 106 -1.74 -10.53 26.00
CA THR A 106 -0.40 -10.84 25.48
C THR A 106 0.23 -12.04 26.19
N LEU A 107 0.03 -12.11 27.51
CA LEU A 107 0.52 -13.22 28.31
C LEU A 107 -0.26 -14.50 27.98
N GLU A 108 -1.56 -14.39 27.77
CA GLU A 108 -2.44 -15.48 27.35
C GLU A 108 -2.02 -16.04 25.99
N TYR A 109 -1.69 -15.17 25.04
CA TYR A 109 -1.10 -15.59 23.76
C TYR A 109 0.24 -16.31 23.98
N ALA A 110 1.13 -15.75 24.82
CA ALA A 110 2.40 -16.38 25.17
C ALA A 110 2.21 -17.78 25.80
N ILE A 111 1.20 -17.95 26.64
CA ILE A 111 0.84 -19.25 27.22
C ILE A 111 0.39 -20.22 26.14
N GLU A 112 -0.42 -19.77 25.19
CA GLU A 112 -0.88 -20.60 24.09
C GLU A 112 0.24 -21.00 23.11
N ILE A 113 1.23 -20.14 22.83
CA ILE A 113 2.35 -20.48 21.92
C ILE A 113 3.54 -21.16 22.59
N HIS A 114 3.79 -20.89 23.88
CA HIS A 114 5.08 -21.17 24.52
C HIS A 114 4.93 -21.91 25.85
N VAL A 115 4.00 -21.49 26.70
CA VAL A 115 4.23 -21.64 28.14
C VAL A 115 3.22 -22.61 28.74
N GLN A 116 3.73 -23.75 29.19
CA GLN A 116 3.13 -24.36 30.36
C GLN A 116 3.48 -23.44 31.53
N LEU A 117 2.49 -22.96 32.30
CA LEU A 117 2.76 -22.35 33.61
C LEU A 117 3.36 -23.41 34.54
N GLY A 118 4.60 -23.80 34.27
CA GLY A 118 5.41 -24.54 35.21
C GLY A 118 5.74 -23.55 36.30
N ASN A 119 5.17 -23.74 37.49
CA ASN A 119 5.46 -23.01 38.72
C ASN A 119 6.93 -23.24 39.18
N GLN A 120 7.90 -23.10 38.28
CA GLN A 120 9.32 -23.17 38.55
C GLN A 120 9.70 -21.84 39.21
N VAL A 121 9.47 -21.77 40.51
CA VAL A 121 9.93 -20.68 41.35
C VAL A 121 11.39 -20.94 41.67
N LYS A 122 12.30 -20.25 40.99
CA LYS A 122 13.74 -20.30 41.28
C LYS A 122 14.10 -19.07 42.09
N ASN A 123 14.58 -19.27 43.33
CA ASN A 123 14.94 -18.19 44.26
C ASN A 123 13.78 -17.21 44.53
N PHE A 124 12.56 -17.73 44.77
CA PHE A 124 11.35 -16.92 45.03
C PHE A 124 10.94 -16.00 43.86
N GLN A 125 11.48 -16.22 42.65
CA GLN A 125 11.06 -15.51 41.45
C GLN A 125 10.35 -16.49 40.50
N PRO A 126 9.15 -16.17 39.98
CA PRO A 126 8.49 -16.99 38.98
C PRO A 126 9.23 -16.91 37.64
N TYR A 127 9.43 -18.05 36.99
CA TYR A 127 9.95 -18.15 35.63
C TYR A 127 8.88 -18.75 34.72
N TYR A 128 8.77 -18.21 33.52
CA TYR A 128 8.02 -18.87 32.46
C TYR A 128 8.98 -19.76 31.68
N THR A 129 8.66 -21.05 31.58
CA THR A 129 9.48 -22.05 30.90
C THR A 129 8.71 -22.64 29.71
N TRP A 130 9.42 -22.85 28.61
CA TRP A 130 8.89 -23.43 27.40
C TRP A 130 8.68 -24.95 27.51
N ASN A 131 7.62 -25.45 26.89
CA ASN A 131 7.38 -26.89 26.74
C ASN A 131 7.72 -27.38 25.32
N PRO A 132 8.72 -28.27 25.15
CA PRO A 132 9.13 -28.78 23.83
C PRO A 132 8.05 -29.57 23.09
N ARG A 133 7.02 -30.08 23.78
CA ARG A 133 5.92 -30.84 23.17
C ARG A 133 5.02 -29.98 22.29
N ARG A 134 5.04 -28.66 22.46
CA ARG A 134 4.16 -27.71 21.74
C ARG A 134 4.84 -27.00 20.57
N ILE A 135 5.85 -27.62 19.96
CA ILE A 135 6.60 -26.98 18.88
C ILE A 135 5.75 -26.72 17.62
N GLU A 136 4.73 -27.53 17.35
CA GLU A 136 3.79 -27.32 16.24
C GLU A 136 2.92 -26.08 16.45
N ASP A 137 2.40 -25.92 17.66
CA ASP A 137 1.60 -24.76 18.05
C ASP A 137 2.45 -23.48 17.98
N LEU A 138 3.70 -23.57 18.44
CA LEU A 138 4.69 -22.51 18.29
C LEU A 138 4.89 -22.12 16.82
N ARG A 139 5.13 -23.09 15.93
CA ARG A 139 5.32 -22.79 14.49
C ARG A 139 4.09 -22.10 13.89
N THR A 140 2.90 -22.58 14.25
CA THR A 140 1.63 -22.01 13.77
C THR A 140 1.42 -20.59 14.31
N GLY A 141 1.60 -20.39 15.62
CA GLY A 141 1.46 -19.10 16.27
C GLY A 141 2.50 -18.09 15.78
N THR A 142 3.75 -18.50 15.54
CA THR A 142 4.78 -17.64 14.94
C THR A 142 4.42 -17.22 13.53
N ALA A 143 3.90 -18.13 12.69
CA ALA A 143 3.48 -17.81 11.34
C ALA A 143 2.35 -16.76 11.33
N ILE A 144 1.38 -16.88 12.24
CA ILE A 144 0.30 -15.90 12.40
C ILE A 144 0.84 -14.58 12.94
N LEU A 145 1.74 -14.59 13.93
CA LEU A 145 2.36 -13.36 14.43
C LEU A 145 3.07 -12.58 13.32
N LYS A 146 3.79 -13.28 12.43
CA LYS A 146 4.43 -12.66 11.26
C LYS A 146 3.40 -12.00 10.35
N GLU A 147 2.34 -12.73 9.99
CA GLU A 147 1.23 -12.21 9.19
C GLU A 147 0.67 -10.90 9.78
N PHE A 148 0.39 -10.86 11.08
CA PHE A 148 -0.14 -9.65 11.72
C PHE A 148 0.86 -8.50 11.80
N VAL A 149 2.14 -8.78 12.09
CA VAL A 149 3.18 -7.75 12.12
C VAL A 149 3.40 -7.16 10.72
N ASP A 150 3.38 -8.00 9.69
CA ASP A 150 3.53 -7.58 8.29
C ASP A 150 2.32 -6.74 7.84
N LEU A 151 1.10 -7.18 8.15
CA LEU A 151 -0.13 -6.42 7.88
C LEU A 151 -0.12 -5.03 8.56
N GLU A 152 0.33 -4.96 9.81
CA GLU A 152 0.40 -3.67 10.52
C GLU A 152 1.54 -2.78 10.00
N ASN A 153 2.68 -3.35 9.58
CA ASN A 153 3.74 -2.59 8.92
C ASN A 153 3.24 -2.04 7.57
N GLU A 154 2.57 -2.85 6.75
CA GLU A 154 2.01 -2.42 5.47
C GLU A 154 0.97 -1.31 5.68
N ARG A 155 0.11 -1.45 6.69
CA ARG A 155 -0.88 -0.42 7.07
C ARG A 155 -0.20 0.89 7.49
N ALA A 156 0.87 0.80 8.27
CA ALA A 156 1.66 1.96 8.68
C ALA A 156 2.36 2.63 7.48
N GLU A 157 2.91 1.84 6.55
CA GLU A 157 3.52 2.35 5.32
C GLU A 157 2.51 3.06 4.42
N ARG A 158 1.33 2.47 4.19
CA ARG A 158 0.26 3.12 3.41
C ARG A 158 -0.17 4.44 4.03
N ALA A 159 -0.32 4.48 5.36
CA ALA A 159 -0.65 5.71 6.08
C ALA A 159 0.47 6.76 6.04
N ALA A 160 1.74 6.34 5.97
CA ALA A 160 2.87 7.25 5.80
C ALA A 160 2.92 7.82 4.37
N ARG A 161 2.71 6.98 3.36
CA ARG A 161 2.68 7.38 1.94
C ARG A 161 1.56 8.39 1.68
N SER A 162 0.34 8.13 2.14
CA SER A 162 -0.78 9.06 1.96
C SER A 162 -0.52 10.44 2.58
N LYS A 163 0.14 10.50 3.74
CA LYS A 163 0.55 11.77 4.36
C LYS A 163 1.61 12.51 3.56
N VAL A 164 2.54 11.80 2.93
CA VAL A 164 3.56 12.41 2.05
C VAL A 164 2.92 12.91 0.78
N ASP A 165 2.03 12.12 0.16
CA ASP A 165 1.32 12.48 -1.06
C ASP A 165 0.43 13.70 -0.84
N GLN A 166 -0.31 13.75 0.27
CA GLN A 166 -1.11 14.94 0.64
C GLN A 166 -0.24 16.20 0.78
N LYS A 167 0.95 16.08 1.40
CA LYS A 167 1.89 17.20 1.51
C LYS A 167 2.47 17.60 0.16
N ALA A 168 2.78 16.64 -0.71
CA ALA A 168 3.29 16.89 -2.05
C ALA A 168 2.24 17.58 -2.93
N VAL A 169 0.98 17.13 -2.88
CA VAL A 169 -0.15 17.77 -3.56
C VAL A 169 -0.34 19.20 -3.05
N ALA A 170 -0.35 19.41 -1.73
CA ALA A 170 -0.47 20.76 -1.16
C ALA A 170 0.69 21.68 -1.59
N ALA A 171 1.92 21.17 -1.65
CA ALA A 171 3.08 21.91 -2.13
C ALA A 171 2.99 22.23 -3.63
N ALA A 172 2.54 21.27 -4.45
CA ALA A 172 2.35 21.45 -5.88
C ALA A 172 1.27 22.51 -6.18
N VAL A 173 0.14 22.49 -5.46
CA VAL A 173 -0.92 23.50 -5.57
C VAL A 173 -0.37 24.89 -5.21
N LYS A 174 0.41 25.00 -4.14
CA LYS A 174 1.03 26.27 -3.74
C LYS A 174 2.00 26.78 -4.82
N LEU A 175 2.80 25.90 -5.41
CA LEU A 175 3.74 26.27 -6.47
C LEU A 175 2.99 26.73 -7.73
N ALA A 176 1.98 25.97 -8.16
CA ALA A 176 1.13 26.32 -9.29
C ALA A 176 0.44 27.68 -9.10
N TYR A 177 -0.01 27.99 -7.88
CA TYR A 177 -0.58 29.30 -7.56
C TYR A 177 0.45 30.44 -7.69
N MET A 178 1.69 30.22 -7.24
CA MET A 178 2.76 31.22 -7.40
C MET A 178 3.13 31.43 -8.87
N ASP A 179 3.16 30.37 -9.67
CA ASP A 179 3.48 30.42 -11.08
C ASP A 179 2.35 31.05 -11.91
N ASP A 180 1.08 30.78 -11.60
CA ASP A 180 -0.07 31.47 -12.21
C ASP A 180 -0.02 32.98 -11.92
N ARG A 181 0.26 33.36 -10.67
CA ARG A 181 0.40 34.77 -10.29
C ARG A 181 1.52 35.46 -11.07
N LYS A 182 2.69 34.83 -11.20
CA LYS A 182 3.81 35.38 -11.98
C LYS A 182 3.47 35.44 -13.47
N SER A 183 2.79 34.42 -13.99
CA SER A 183 2.38 34.37 -15.41
C SER A 183 1.41 35.49 -15.75
N LYS A 184 0.44 35.77 -14.86
CA LYS A 184 -0.46 36.93 -14.98
C LYS A 184 0.30 38.24 -14.94
N GLN A 185 1.22 38.42 -13.99
CA GLN A 185 2.05 39.63 -13.93
C GLN A 185 2.84 39.86 -15.23
N LEU A 186 3.49 38.83 -15.76
CA LEU A 186 4.23 38.93 -17.02
C LEU A 186 3.30 39.20 -18.22
N HIS A 187 2.08 38.68 -18.21
CA HIS A 187 1.10 38.95 -19.26
C HIS A 187 0.65 40.42 -19.22
N ASP A 188 0.34 40.94 -18.02
CA ASP A 188 -0.08 42.32 -17.82
C ASP A 188 1.02 43.31 -18.22
N GLU A 189 2.29 43.00 -17.92
CA GLU A 189 3.45 43.78 -18.37
C GLU A 189 3.54 43.82 -19.90
N ARG A 190 3.46 42.68 -20.58
CA ARG A 190 3.47 42.62 -22.05
C ARG A 190 2.29 43.37 -22.67
N GLU A 191 1.10 43.29 -22.06
CA GLU A 191 -0.07 44.02 -22.57
C GLU A 191 0.12 45.53 -22.42
N LYS A 192 0.66 45.98 -21.28
CA LYS A 192 0.99 47.38 -21.04
C LYS A 192 1.99 47.89 -22.08
N ASP A 193 3.07 47.16 -22.33
CA ASP A 193 4.08 47.51 -23.33
C ASP A 193 3.50 47.56 -24.75
N ARG A 194 2.62 46.62 -25.08
CA ARG A 194 1.91 46.64 -26.38
C ARG A 194 0.99 47.85 -26.51
N ARG A 195 0.31 48.24 -25.43
CA ARG A 195 -0.58 49.41 -25.42
C ARG A 195 0.21 50.71 -25.56
N THR A 196 1.33 50.86 -24.83
CA THR A 196 2.20 52.04 -24.94
C THR A 196 2.84 52.15 -26.32
N ALA A 197 3.33 51.04 -26.90
CA ALA A 197 3.87 51.02 -28.25
C ALA A 197 2.83 51.41 -29.32
N ARG A 198 1.58 50.91 -29.20
CA ARG A 198 0.48 51.31 -30.10
C ARG A 198 0.13 52.79 -29.96
N ALA A 199 0.06 53.31 -28.74
CA ALA A 199 -0.21 54.73 -28.50
C ALA A 199 0.90 55.61 -29.09
N ALA A 200 2.18 55.24 -28.92
CA ALA A 200 3.31 55.94 -29.50
C ALA A 200 3.31 55.87 -31.04
N ALA A 201 2.95 54.74 -31.63
CA ALA A 201 2.82 54.60 -33.08
C ALA A 201 1.70 55.48 -33.66
N LEU A 202 0.54 55.54 -32.98
CA LEU A 202 -0.56 56.42 -33.37
C LEU A 202 -0.18 57.90 -33.25
N ALA A 203 0.51 58.30 -32.17
CA ALA A 203 1.01 59.66 -32.00
C ALA A 203 1.97 60.06 -33.13
N ARG A 204 2.95 59.20 -33.46
CA ARG A 204 3.87 59.44 -34.59
C ARG A 204 3.14 59.55 -35.93
N GLN A 205 2.10 58.74 -36.14
CA GLN A 205 1.31 58.81 -37.38
C GLN A 205 0.49 60.10 -37.46
N ALA A 206 -0.01 60.63 -36.34
CA ALA A 206 -0.70 61.91 -36.29
C ALA A 206 0.25 63.08 -36.63
N GLU A 207 1.46 63.09 -36.06
CA GLU A 207 2.50 64.10 -36.36
C GLU A 207 2.91 64.09 -37.85
N LEU A 208 3.05 62.90 -38.46
CA LEU A 208 3.32 62.76 -39.89
C LEU A 208 2.16 63.25 -40.78
N ARG A 209 0.91 63.18 -40.31
CA ARG A 209 -0.25 63.68 -41.03
C ARG A 209 -0.36 65.22 -40.99
N GLU A 210 0.04 65.86 -39.90
CA GLU A 210 0.04 67.33 -39.80
C GLU A 210 1.13 68.01 -40.64
N SER A 211 2.18 67.27 -41.03
CA SER A 211 3.30 67.80 -41.82
C SER A 211 3.19 67.57 -43.33
N THR A 212 2.08 67.00 -43.83
CA THR A 212 1.86 66.81 -45.28
C THR A 212 0.76 67.76 -45.80
N PRO A 213 1.03 68.63 -46.79
CA PRO A 213 0.02 69.50 -47.38
C PRO A 213 -0.99 68.69 -48.20
N THR A 214 -2.27 68.99 -47.97
CA THR A 214 -3.45 68.46 -48.67
C THR A 214 -3.28 68.51 -50.19
N THR A 215 -3.06 67.36 -50.82
CA THR A 215 -3.39 67.14 -52.24
C THR A 215 -4.62 66.26 -52.30
N THR A 216 -5.72 66.87 -52.73
CA THR A 216 -6.98 66.23 -53.13
C THR A 216 -6.69 65.14 -54.15
N ARG A 217 -6.96 63.88 -53.81
CA ARG A 217 -6.93 62.79 -54.80
C ARG A 217 -8.16 61.91 -54.67
N ASN A 218 -8.86 61.88 -55.79
CA ASN A 218 -10.07 61.16 -56.14
C ASN A 218 -10.28 59.79 -55.47
N SER A 219 -11.55 59.58 -55.16
CA SER A 219 -12.25 58.33 -54.95
C SER A 219 -11.81 57.21 -55.90
N GLU A 220 -11.31 56.11 -55.33
CA GLU A 220 -11.46 54.78 -55.93
C GLU A 220 -11.52 53.73 -54.83
N SER A 221 -12.68 53.11 -54.70
CA SER A 221 -12.96 52.03 -53.75
C SER A 221 -12.25 50.75 -54.16
N PRO A 222 -11.51 50.06 -53.27
CA PRO A 222 -11.11 48.69 -53.54
C PRO A 222 -12.26 47.71 -53.20
N PRO A 223 -12.43 46.63 -53.97
CA PRO A 223 -13.50 45.66 -53.74
C PRO A 223 -13.28 44.87 -52.45
N ARG A 224 -14.37 44.67 -51.68
CA ARG A 224 -14.45 43.76 -50.54
C ARG A 224 -14.32 42.30 -51.01
N THR A 225 -13.14 41.71 -50.87
CA THR A 225 -13.00 40.25 -50.80
C THR A 225 -11.91 39.85 -49.80
N THR A 226 -12.18 40.03 -48.51
CA THR A 226 -11.39 39.36 -47.45
C THR A 226 -12.28 38.34 -46.78
N ARG A 227 -12.20 37.12 -47.31
CA ARG A 227 -12.75 35.89 -46.73
C ARG A 227 -12.06 35.70 -45.38
N MET A 228 -12.75 35.99 -44.29
CA MET A 228 -12.31 35.60 -42.95
C MET A 228 -12.30 34.07 -42.88
N PRO A 229 -11.18 33.39 -42.56
CA PRO A 229 -11.22 31.99 -42.16
C PRO A 229 -11.79 31.94 -40.73
N GLY A 230 -13.10 32.11 -40.62
CA GLY A 230 -13.83 31.79 -39.40
C GLY A 230 -13.92 30.27 -39.29
N SER A 231 -12.97 29.63 -38.61
CA SER A 231 -13.22 28.30 -38.06
C SER A 231 -14.17 28.48 -36.89
N GLY A 232 -15.47 28.48 -37.17
CA GLY A 232 -16.49 28.34 -36.14
C GLY A 232 -16.30 26.99 -35.47
N HIS A 233 -15.68 26.97 -34.30
CA HIS A 233 -15.79 25.86 -33.38
C HIS A 233 -17.15 26.03 -32.69
N THR A 234 -18.15 25.26 -33.13
CA THR A 234 -19.45 25.21 -32.46
C THR A 234 -19.26 24.54 -31.11
N LEU A 235 -19.68 25.21 -30.04
CA LEU A 235 -19.83 24.67 -28.69
C LEU A 235 -21.02 23.70 -28.63
N SER A 236 -20.96 22.62 -29.41
CA SER A 236 -21.96 21.56 -29.44
C SER A 236 -21.32 20.23 -29.02
N SER A 237 -20.60 20.24 -27.91
CA SER A 237 -20.43 19.05 -27.09
C SER A 237 -20.74 19.45 -25.65
N PRO A 238 -21.88 18.99 -25.09
CA PRO A 238 -22.07 19.02 -23.66
C PRO A 238 -20.93 18.21 -23.01
N PRO A 239 -20.38 18.66 -21.87
CA PRO A 239 -19.45 17.83 -21.10
C PRO A 239 -20.15 16.51 -20.74
N PRO A 240 -19.47 15.36 -20.77
CA PRO A 240 -20.04 14.15 -20.22
C PRO A 240 -20.26 14.39 -18.73
N TYR A 241 -21.54 14.41 -18.33
CA TYR A 241 -21.88 14.24 -16.93
C TYR A 241 -21.44 12.84 -16.55
N ASP A 242 -20.51 12.77 -15.61
CA ASP A 242 -20.16 11.55 -14.90
C ASP A 242 -21.33 11.25 -13.93
N GLU A 243 -22.33 10.53 -14.45
CA GLU A 243 -23.38 9.91 -13.63
C GLU A 243 -22.76 8.74 -12.88
N GLY A 244 -22.25 9.00 -11.69
CA GLY A 244 -21.56 7.95 -10.94
C GLY A 244 -21.30 8.28 -9.48
N SER A 245 -22.35 8.57 -8.70
CA SER A 245 -22.44 8.18 -7.28
C SER A 245 -23.67 8.81 -6.60
N ASP A 246 -24.78 8.07 -6.58
CA ASP A 246 -25.75 8.15 -5.48
C ASP A 246 -26.17 6.72 -5.16
N GLU A 247 -25.22 5.97 -4.61
CA GLU A 247 -25.54 4.78 -3.81
C GLU A 247 -25.83 5.25 -2.38
N SER A 248 -27.12 5.21 -2.06
CA SER A 248 -27.70 4.59 -0.85
C SER A 248 -26.86 4.54 0.43
N GLU A 249 -27.45 5.10 1.50
CA GLU A 249 -27.44 4.71 2.94
C GLU A 249 -27.43 6.01 3.76
N ASP A 250 -28.41 6.32 4.63
CA ASP A 250 -28.84 5.51 5.77
C ASP A 250 -30.30 5.83 6.19
N ALA A 251 -31.00 4.78 6.63
CA ALA A 251 -32.13 4.80 7.54
C ALA A 251 -31.80 3.88 8.73
#